data_AF-I2GD90-F1
#
_entry.id   AF-I2GD90-F1
#
_cell.length_a   1.000
_cell.length_b   1.000
_cell.length_c   1.000
_cell.angle_alpha   90.00
_cell.angle_beta   90.00
_cell.angle_gamma   90.00
#
_symmetry.space_group_name_H-M   'P 1'
#
loop_
_entity.id
_entity.type
_entity.pdbx_description
1 polymer ?
#
loop_
_entity_poly.entity_id
_entity_poly.type
_entity_poly.pdbx_seq_one_letter_code
_entity_poly.pdbx_strand_id
1 'polypeptide(L)'
;MTSHERSTDLLDATMSTLKGDIANATPQSGTGIIDEWLEQLRKAENTADIADSLEQVKNQLKSGQINEGELAQLLTDLSTKTQDLSTRLGPEGDVATRLVALSSALQTAAGQLRNH
;
A
#
# COMPACT_ATOMS: atom_id res chain seq x y z
N MET A 1 -11.65 -16.57 -11.64
CA MET A 1 -11.54 -15.15 -11.22
C MET A 1 -10.28 -14.61 -11.83
N THR A 2 -10.39 -13.62 -12.72
CA THR A 2 -9.24 -13.02 -13.39
C THR A 2 -8.48 -12.14 -12.39
N SER A 3 -7.17 -12.00 -12.54
CA SER A 3 -6.30 -11.17 -11.67
C SER A 3 -6.81 -9.72 -11.52
N HIS A 4 -7.60 -9.29 -12.49
CA HIS A 4 -8.17 -7.96 -12.66
C HIS A 4 -9.28 -7.64 -11.63
N GLU A 5 -10.14 -8.60 -11.29
CA GLU A 5 -11.21 -8.37 -10.29
C GLU A 5 -10.60 -8.23 -8.90
N ARG A 6 -9.70 -9.17 -8.57
CA ARG A 6 -9.03 -9.24 -7.27
C ARG A 6 -8.27 -7.98 -6.91
N SER A 7 -7.57 -7.38 -7.86
CA SER A 7 -6.79 -6.18 -7.55
C SER A 7 -7.64 -4.91 -7.53
N THR A 8 -8.88 -4.93 -8.04
CA THR A 8 -9.83 -3.81 -7.90
C THR A 8 -10.50 -3.86 -6.54
N ASP A 9 -10.91 -5.06 -6.08
CA ASP A 9 -11.39 -5.28 -4.72
C ASP A 9 -10.35 -4.87 -3.67
N LEU A 10 -9.07 -5.19 -3.92
CA LEU A 10 -7.94 -4.81 -3.08
C LEU A 10 -7.79 -3.28 -2.99
N LEU A 11 -7.90 -2.59 -4.13
CA LEU A 11 -7.84 -1.12 -4.16
C LEU A 11 -9.02 -0.50 -3.41
N ASP A 12 -10.23 -0.99 -3.62
CA ASP A 12 -11.42 -0.52 -2.91
C ASP A 12 -11.31 -0.75 -1.39
N ALA A 13 -10.86 -1.93 -0.98
CA ALA A 13 -10.59 -2.24 0.43
C ALA A 13 -9.50 -1.34 1.02
N THR A 14 -8.43 -1.08 0.26
CA THR A 14 -7.34 -0.17 0.64
C THR A 14 -7.89 1.25 0.83
N MET A 15 -8.63 1.77 -0.15
CA MET A 15 -9.24 3.09 -0.06
C MET A 15 -10.24 3.20 1.08
N SER A 16 -11.06 2.16 1.31
CA SER A 16 -12.04 2.12 2.39
C SER A 16 -11.36 2.14 3.77
N THR A 17 -10.28 1.38 3.93
CA THR A 17 -9.50 1.32 5.18
C THR A 17 -8.70 2.59 5.43
N LEU A 18 -8.16 3.22 4.38
CA LEU A 18 -7.42 4.47 4.51
C LEU A 18 -8.34 5.68 4.69
N LYS A 19 -9.54 5.64 4.10
CA LYS A 19 -10.59 6.66 4.26
C LYS A 19 -11.27 6.57 5.63
N GLY A 20 -11.39 5.35 6.17
CA GLY A 20 -11.79 5.11 7.53
C GLY A 20 -10.62 5.40 8.46
N ASP A 21 -10.43 6.68 8.79
CA ASP A 21 -9.60 7.20 9.89
C ASP A 21 -8.49 6.23 10.33
N ILE A 22 -7.30 6.33 9.72
CA ILE A 22 -6.17 5.42 9.99
C ILE A 22 -5.86 5.27 11.49
N ALA A 23 -6.16 6.29 12.30
CA ALA A 23 -6.04 6.26 13.74
C ALA A 23 -7.08 5.32 14.43
N ASN A 24 -8.26 5.12 13.83
CA ASN A 24 -9.28 4.16 14.25
C ASN A 24 -9.26 2.85 13.44
N ALA A 25 -8.53 2.79 12.33
CA ALA A 25 -8.35 1.56 11.59
C ALA A 25 -7.67 0.53 12.51
N THR A 26 -8.41 -0.49 12.91
CA THR A 26 -7.80 -1.55 13.72
C THR A 26 -6.60 -2.12 12.97
N PRO A 27 -5.46 -2.40 13.64
CA PRO A 27 -4.29 -2.97 12.99
C PRO A 27 -4.61 -4.28 12.25
N GLN A 28 -5.69 -4.95 12.62
CA GLN A 28 -6.20 -6.14 11.95
C GLN A 28 -6.78 -5.87 10.55
N SER A 29 -7.49 -4.76 10.34
CA SER A 29 -8.03 -4.38 9.02
C SER A 29 -6.93 -3.89 8.07
N GLY A 30 -5.99 -3.10 8.58
CA GLY A 30 -4.85 -2.60 7.78
C GLY A 30 -3.88 -3.69 7.37
N THR A 31 -3.57 -4.64 8.27
CA THR A 31 -2.60 -5.70 7.99
C THR A 31 -3.11 -6.75 7.01
N GLY A 32 -4.42 -7.02 6.96
CA GLY A 32 -5.01 -7.96 6.00
C GLY A 32 -4.90 -7.47 4.55
N ILE A 33 -5.12 -6.17 4.32
CA ILE A 33 -4.96 -5.55 2.99
C ILE A 33 -3.49 -5.54 2.57
N ILE A 34 -2.58 -5.30 3.52
CA ILE A 34 -1.14 -5.36 3.26
C ILE A 34 -0.70 -6.79 2.89
N ASP A 35 -1.23 -7.83 3.53
CA ASP A 35 -0.97 -9.23 3.15
C ASP A 35 -1.38 -9.52 1.71
N GLU A 36 -2.57 -9.10 1.30
CA GLU A 36 -3.07 -9.30 -0.06
C GLU A 36 -2.20 -8.58 -1.10
N TRP A 37 -1.74 -7.35 -0.81
CA TRP A 37 -0.79 -6.64 -1.67
C TRP A 37 0.59 -7.32 -1.71
N LEU A 38 1.10 -7.80 -0.58
CA LEU A 38 2.34 -8.58 -0.52
C LEU A 38 2.28 -9.80 -1.43
N GLU A 39 1.16 -10.52 -1.45
CA GLU A 39 0.96 -11.67 -2.33
C GLU A 39 0.94 -11.28 -3.82
N GLN A 40 0.33 -10.15 -4.18
CA GLN A 40 0.33 -9.65 -5.56
C GLN A 40 1.72 -9.19 -5.98
N LEU A 41 2.40 -8.43 -5.12
CA LEU A 41 3.75 -7.92 -5.37
C LEU A 41 4.80 -9.04 -5.38
N ARG A 42 4.63 -10.13 -4.62
CA ARG A 42 5.56 -11.26 -4.70
C ARG A 42 5.42 -12.06 -6.00
N LYS A 43 4.28 -11.95 -6.70
CA LYS A 43 4.04 -12.62 -7.99
C LYS A 43 4.63 -11.89 -9.18
N ALA A 44 4.86 -10.58 -9.07
CA ALA A 44 5.49 -9.81 -10.13
C ALA A 44 7.03 -9.86 -10.00
N GLU A 45 7.70 -10.17 -11.11
CA GLU A 45 9.14 -9.97 -11.20
C GLU A 45 9.37 -8.44 -11.26
N ASN A 46 10.22 -7.89 -10.37
CA ASN A 46 10.53 -6.45 -10.15
C ASN A 46 9.77 -5.69 -9.04
N THR A 47 8.90 -6.35 -8.28
CA THR A 47 8.14 -5.73 -7.16
C THR A 47 8.66 -6.12 -5.77
N ALA A 48 9.75 -6.89 -5.71
CA ALA A 48 10.32 -7.41 -4.45
C ALA A 48 10.66 -6.28 -3.45
N ASP A 49 11.18 -5.16 -3.93
CA ASP A 49 11.56 -4.01 -3.10
C ASP A 49 10.34 -3.28 -2.49
N ILE A 50 9.25 -3.21 -3.27
CA ILE A 50 7.95 -2.69 -2.79
C ILE A 50 7.36 -3.65 -1.77
N ALA A 51 7.44 -4.96 -2.03
CA ALA A 51 6.96 -5.98 -1.10
C ALA A 51 7.71 -5.90 0.25
N ASP A 52 9.04 -5.78 0.25
CA ASP A 52 9.84 -5.64 1.47
C ASP A 52 9.42 -4.40 2.28
N SER A 53 9.26 -3.26 1.59
CA SER A 53 8.80 -2.00 2.21
C SER A 53 7.38 -2.14 2.79
N LEU A 54 6.48 -2.88 2.12
CA LEU A 54 5.14 -3.17 2.61
C LEU A 54 5.16 -4.05 3.87
N GLU A 55 6.07 -5.01 3.92
CA GLU A 55 6.27 -5.88 5.07
C GLU A 55 6.79 -5.13 6.30
N GLN A 56 7.67 -4.13 6.09
CA GLN A 56 8.11 -3.21 7.13
C GLN A 56 6.93 -2.43 7.74
N VAL A 57 6.08 -1.86 6.89
CA VAL A 57 4.85 -1.15 7.30
C VAL A 57 3.95 -2.07 8.12
N LYS A 58 3.72 -3.29 7.65
CA LYS A 58 2.93 -4.31 8.36
C LYS A 58 3.50 -4.62 9.74
N ASN A 59 4.81 -4.80 9.85
CA ASN A 59 5.46 -5.11 11.11
C ASN A 59 5.35 -3.94 12.11
N GLN A 60 5.48 -2.70 11.66
CA GLN A 60 5.22 -1.54 12.51
C GLN A 60 3.79 -1.51 13.04
N LEU A 61 2.80 -1.73 12.16
CA LEU A 61 1.38 -1.79 12.55
C LEU A 61 1.09 -2.94 13.53
N LYS A 62 1.77 -4.08 13.39
CA LYS A 62 1.65 -5.24 14.30
C LYS A 62 2.38 -5.05 15.63
N SER A 63 3.43 -4.24 15.67
CA SER A 63 4.24 -4.03 16.87
C SER A 63 3.44 -3.36 18.00
N GLY A 64 2.31 -2.71 17.68
CA GLY A 64 1.45 -2.02 18.66
C GLY A 64 2.01 -0.69 19.15
N GLN A 65 3.32 -0.46 18.99
CA GLN A 65 3.98 0.85 19.11
C GLN A 65 4.17 1.44 17.71
N ILE A 66 3.10 2.00 17.17
CA ILE A 66 3.16 2.66 15.85
C ILE A 66 3.89 3.99 16.01
N ASN A 67 5.02 4.13 15.32
CA ASN A 67 5.70 5.41 15.21
C ASN A 67 5.15 6.13 13.98
N GLU A 68 4.19 7.04 14.18
CA GLU A 68 3.49 7.73 13.09
C GLU A 68 4.45 8.45 12.13
N GLY A 69 5.57 8.99 12.64
CA GLY A 69 6.60 9.62 11.83
C GLY A 69 7.34 8.64 10.92
N GLU A 70 7.79 7.51 11.46
CA GLU A 70 8.45 6.48 10.65
C GLU A 70 7.47 5.78 9.71
N LEU A 71 6.24 5.52 10.15
CA LEU A 71 5.18 4.96 9.33
C LEU A 71 4.86 5.87 8.14
N ALA A 72 4.73 7.19 8.37
CA ALA A 72 4.50 8.15 7.30
C ALA A 72 5.68 8.18 6.30
N GLN A 73 6.93 8.07 6.78
CA GLN A 73 8.10 7.95 5.90
C GLN A 73 8.07 6.67 5.07
N LEU A 74 7.78 5.52 5.69
CA LEU A 74 7.68 4.23 4.99
C LEU A 74 6.58 4.25 3.93
N LEU A 75 5.41 4.79 4.25
CA LEU A 75 4.30 4.93 3.31
C LEU A 75 4.63 5.88 2.14
N THR A 76 5.37 6.95 2.41
CA THR A 76 5.84 7.89 1.37
C THR A 76 6.86 7.22 0.44
N ASP A 77 7.83 6.51 0.99
CA ASP A 77 8.85 5.79 0.23
C ASP A 77 8.21 4.73 -0.67
N LEU A 78 7.32 3.95 -0.09
CA LEU A 78 6.52 2.95 -0.78
C LEU A 78 5.68 3.55 -1.92
N SER A 79 5.02 4.70 -1.68
CA SER A 79 4.27 5.40 -2.73
C SER A 79 5.18 5.76 -3.92
N THR A 80 6.40 6.21 -3.62
CA THR A 80 7.38 6.61 -4.63
C THR A 80 7.83 5.40 -5.46
N LYS A 81 8.18 4.28 -4.81
CA LYS A 81 8.58 3.04 -5.49
C LYS A 81 7.46 2.45 -6.35
N THR A 82 6.24 2.49 -5.84
CA THR A 82 5.05 2.01 -6.53
C THR A 82 4.78 2.86 -7.78
N GLN A 83 4.95 4.18 -7.68
CA GLN A 83 4.83 5.09 -8.81
C GLN A 83 5.96 4.93 -9.84
N ASP A 84 7.22 4.76 -9.40
CA ASP A 84 8.34 4.47 -10.28
C ASP A 84 8.09 3.19 -11.09
N LEU A 85 7.69 2.12 -10.41
CA LEU A 85 7.38 0.86 -11.06
C LEU A 85 6.23 1.00 -12.06
N SER A 86 5.17 1.73 -11.71
CA SER A 86 4.06 2.00 -12.63
C SER A 86 4.53 2.72 -13.90
N THR A 87 5.47 3.66 -13.75
CA THR A 87 6.07 4.38 -14.89
C THR A 87 6.90 3.44 -15.76
N ARG A 88 7.63 2.50 -15.14
CA ARG A 88 8.46 1.50 -15.82
C ARG A 88 7.63 0.43 -16.56
N LEU A 89 6.49 0.03 -16.00
CA LEU A 89 5.56 -0.92 -16.62
C LEU A 89 4.77 -0.30 -17.79
N GLY A 90 4.74 1.03 -17.87
CA GLY A 90 4.02 1.79 -18.88
C GLY A 90 2.54 1.98 -18.53
N PRO A 91 1.93 3.13 -18.90
CA PRO A 91 0.57 3.49 -18.51
C PRO A 91 -0.53 2.61 -19.13
N GLU A 92 -0.16 1.76 -20.10
CA GLU A 92 -1.07 0.86 -20.82
C GLU A 92 -1.34 -0.45 -20.05
N GLY A 93 -0.53 -0.72 -19.02
CA GLY A 93 -0.68 -1.90 -18.18
C GLY A 93 -1.71 -1.67 -17.07
N ASP A 94 -2.67 -2.57 -16.96
CA ASP A 94 -3.64 -2.63 -15.85
C ASP A 94 -2.98 -2.56 -14.46
N VAL A 95 -1.83 -3.21 -14.34
CA VAL A 95 -0.99 -3.20 -13.14
C VAL A 95 -0.44 -1.81 -12.86
N ALA A 96 -0.02 -1.05 -13.89
CA ALA A 96 0.51 0.30 -13.72
C ALA A 96 -0.57 1.26 -13.19
N THR A 97 -1.79 1.22 -13.73
CA THR A 97 -2.90 2.04 -13.21
C THR A 97 -3.19 1.73 -11.74
N ARG A 98 -3.15 0.45 -11.36
CA ARG A 98 -3.36 0.00 -9.98
C ARG A 98 -2.25 0.47 -9.04
N LEU A 99 -1.00 0.39 -9.49
CA LEU A 99 0.17 0.87 -8.77
C LEU A 99 0.10 2.40 -8.55
N VAL A 100 -0.35 3.18 -9.54
CA VAL A 100 -0.59 4.63 -9.37
C VAL A 100 -1.70 4.92 -8.36
N ALA A 101 -2.81 4.17 -8.42
CA ALA A 101 -3.89 4.33 -7.45
C ALA A 101 -3.42 4.00 -6.02
N LEU A 102 -2.62 2.93 -5.87
CA LEU A 102 -2.01 2.56 -4.62
C LEU A 102 -1.04 3.64 -4.12
N SER A 103 -0.18 4.19 -4.98
CA SER A 103 0.77 5.23 -4.57
C SER A 103 0.05 6.47 -4.02
N SER A 104 -1.00 6.93 -4.70
CA SER A 104 -1.82 8.06 -4.21
C SER A 104 -2.50 7.76 -2.88
N ALA A 105 -3.02 6.54 -2.69
CA ALA A 105 -3.65 6.13 -1.44
C ALA A 105 -2.63 6.14 -0.28
N LEU A 106 -1.44 5.57 -0.51
CA LEU A 106 -0.34 5.56 0.47
C LEU A 106 0.17 6.96 0.81
N GLN A 107 0.25 7.85 -0.18
CA GLN A 107 0.69 9.23 0.03
C GLN A 107 -0.33 10.03 0.84
N THR A 108 -1.62 9.78 0.60
CA THR A 108 -2.71 10.34 1.41
C THR A 108 -2.61 9.84 2.85
N ALA A 109 -2.42 8.54 3.05
CA ALA A 109 -2.25 7.91 4.35
C ALA A 109 -1.09 8.52 5.15
N ALA A 110 0.08 8.64 4.50
CA ALA A 110 1.25 9.29 5.07
C ALA A 110 0.98 10.76 5.45
N GLY A 111 0.26 11.47 4.58
CA GLY A 111 -0.15 12.85 4.81
C GLY A 111 -1.04 12.99 6.05
N GLN A 112 -1.99 12.07 6.24
CA GLN A 112 -2.86 12.07 7.42
C GLN A 112 -2.08 11.79 8.70
N LEU A 113 -1.21 10.79 8.71
CA LEU A 113 -0.35 10.45 9.87
C LEU A 113 0.58 11.59 10.27
N ARG A 114 1.09 12.36 9.31
CA ARG A 114 1.97 13.50 9.59
C ARG A 114 1.21 14.73 10.10
N ASN A 115 -0.10 14.80 9.86
CA ASN A 115 -0.95 15.93 10.20
C ASN A 115 -1.84 15.65 11.43
N HIS A 116 -1.57 14.54 12.12
CA HIS A 116 -2.16 14.15 13.40
C HIS A 116 -1.16 14.45 14.52
#